data_AF-A0A519M8K7-F1
#
_entry.id   AF-A0A519M8K7-F1
#
_cell.length_a   1.000
_cell.length_b   1.000
_cell.length_c   1.000
_cell.angle_alpha   90.00
_cell.angle_beta   90.00
_cell.angle_gamma   90.00
#
_symmetry.space_group_name_H-M   'P 1'
#
loop_
_entity.id
_entity.type
_entity.pdbx_description
1 polymer ?
#
loop_
_entity_poly.entity_id
_entity_poly.type
_entity_poly.pdbx_seq_one_letter_code
_entity_poly.pdbx_strand_id
1 'polypeptide(L)'
;MKLRYLPLLALALPACTSYAPKTADPTATPADARFDRFKDQFLLDLWRQNPDYASAMGFHKYDSLLVIPDATQRRSEAAFVTKNLGALAGFGLDSLSPGNQIDYRLLANELRAQRWYADTLKSWQWNPAGYNLGATVGDLLNGRHYPLDRRLRNISDKLTQAPAYYAAAKANITGPTREHAELAVQQNQGGLAVFGPALADSVRKSTLSA
;
A
#
# COMPACT_ATOMS: atom_id res chain seq x y z
N MET A 1 40.94 -17.73 -55.85
CA MET A 1 41.54 -17.90 -54.51
C MET A 1 40.46 -17.70 -53.46
N LYS A 2 40.21 -18.70 -52.62
CA LYS A 2 39.12 -18.74 -51.64
C LYS A 2 39.52 -17.93 -50.39
N LEU A 3 38.87 -16.80 -50.10
CA LEU A 3 38.95 -16.16 -48.79
C LEU A 3 37.82 -16.70 -47.90
N ARG A 4 38.22 -17.35 -46.81
CA ARG A 4 37.35 -17.97 -45.81
C ARG A 4 36.82 -16.91 -44.85
N TYR A 5 35.51 -16.79 -44.74
CA TYR A 5 34.85 -16.02 -43.69
C TYR A 5 34.88 -16.80 -42.37
N LEU A 6 35.48 -16.23 -41.32
CA LEU A 6 35.41 -16.75 -39.95
C LEU A 6 34.17 -16.14 -39.26
N PRO A 7 33.23 -16.94 -38.73
CA PRO A 7 32.13 -16.39 -37.95
C PRO A 7 32.62 -16.09 -36.53
N LEU A 8 32.51 -14.83 -36.10
CA LEU A 8 32.65 -14.44 -34.71
C LEU A 8 31.45 -15.01 -33.92
N LEU A 9 31.72 -16.00 -33.08
CA LEU A 9 30.76 -16.51 -32.10
C LEU A 9 30.54 -15.42 -31.02
N ALA A 10 29.36 -14.82 -31.00
CA ALA A 10 28.94 -13.97 -29.90
C ALA A 10 28.60 -14.85 -28.68
N LEU A 11 29.46 -14.82 -27.66
CA LEU A 11 29.19 -15.39 -26.34
C LEU A 11 28.09 -14.57 -25.66
N ALA A 12 26.86 -15.07 -25.68
CA ALA A 12 25.79 -14.59 -24.82
C ALA A 12 26.05 -15.10 -23.40
N LEU A 13 26.41 -14.21 -22.49
CA LEU A 13 26.46 -14.50 -21.05
C LEU A 13 25.01 -14.50 -20.51
N PRO A 14 24.49 -15.62 -20.01
CA PRO A 14 23.23 -15.60 -19.26
C PRO A 14 23.50 -14.91 -17.92
N ALA A 15 22.92 -13.72 -17.72
CA ALA A 15 22.85 -13.07 -16.42
C ALA A 15 21.86 -13.84 -15.54
N CYS A 16 22.33 -14.94 -14.94
CA CYS A 16 21.65 -15.59 -13.84
C CYS A 16 21.64 -14.62 -12.65
N THR A 17 20.54 -13.89 -12.48
CA THR A 17 20.22 -13.19 -11.23
C THR A 17 19.77 -14.24 -10.23
N SER A 18 20.73 -14.98 -9.67
CA SER A 18 20.51 -15.73 -8.44
C SER A 18 20.27 -14.72 -7.33
N TYR A 19 19.06 -14.74 -6.76
CA TYR A 19 18.75 -14.04 -5.52
C TYR A 19 19.59 -14.71 -4.42
N ALA A 20 20.79 -14.18 -4.20
CA ALA A 20 21.64 -14.64 -3.11
C ALA A 20 20.87 -14.35 -1.80
N PRO A 21 20.62 -15.36 -0.94
CA PRO A 21 20.09 -15.09 0.37
C PRO A 21 21.05 -14.13 1.07
N LYS A 22 20.52 -13.02 1.59
CA LYS A 22 21.28 -12.02 2.34
C LYS A 22 22.07 -12.76 3.42
N THR A 23 23.38 -12.87 3.24
CA THR A 23 24.29 -13.47 4.22
C THR A 23 24.10 -12.69 5.51
N ALA A 24 23.81 -13.41 6.60
CA ALA A 24 23.62 -12.80 7.92
C ALA A 24 24.83 -11.91 8.24
N ASP A 25 24.55 -10.67 8.66
CA ASP A 25 25.60 -9.75 9.06
C ASP A 25 26.40 -10.40 10.20
N PRO A 26 27.72 -10.55 10.09
CA PRO A 26 28.55 -11.22 11.10
C PRO A 26 28.58 -10.47 12.45
N THR A 27 27.94 -9.31 12.54
CA THR A 27 27.79 -8.46 13.72
C THR A 27 26.38 -8.49 14.34
N ALA A 28 25.44 -9.25 13.77
CA ALA A 28 24.05 -9.26 14.23
C ALA A 28 23.92 -9.93 15.61
N THR A 29 23.54 -9.15 16.63
CA THR A 29 23.25 -9.69 17.96
C THR A 29 21.94 -10.50 17.96
N PRO A 30 21.71 -11.40 18.94
CA PRO A 30 20.41 -12.05 19.09
C PRO A 30 19.23 -11.07 19.24
N ALA A 31 19.48 -9.88 19.81
CA ALA A 31 18.49 -8.81 19.94
C ALA A 31 18.15 -8.19 18.58
N ASP A 32 19.16 -7.88 17.76
CA ASP A 32 18.98 -7.40 16.39
C ASP A 32 18.23 -8.43 15.54
N ALA A 33 18.64 -9.70 15.56
CA ALA A 33 17.97 -10.75 14.80
C ALA A 33 16.50 -10.93 15.22
N ARG A 34 16.18 -10.75 16.51
CA ARG A 34 14.79 -10.75 17.00
C ARG A 34 14.02 -9.53 16.52
N PHE A 35 14.65 -8.37 16.52
CA PHE A 35 14.05 -7.12 16.07
C PHE A 35 13.80 -7.11 14.56
N ASP A 36 14.73 -7.64 13.76
CA ASP A 36 14.57 -7.78 12.32
C ASP A 36 13.37 -8.67 11.96
N ARG A 37 13.22 -9.81 12.64
CA ARG A 37 12.02 -10.66 12.48
C ARG A 37 10.73 -9.92 12.86
N PHE A 38 10.77 -9.07 13.89
CA PHE A 38 9.64 -8.23 14.26
C PHE A 38 9.31 -7.22 13.15
N LYS A 39 10.31 -6.52 12.58
CA LYS A 39 10.11 -5.57 11.48
C LYS A 39 9.51 -6.25 10.24
N ASP A 40 10.02 -7.43 9.87
CA ASP A 40 9.52 -8.19 8.72
C ASP A 40 8.04 -8.53 8.90
N GLN A 41 7.66 -9.05 10.07
CA GLN A 41 6.25 -9.35 10.36
C GLN A 41 5.40 -8.08 10.44
N PHE A 42 5.93 -7.01 11.05
CA PHE A 42 5.26 -5.73 11.15
C PHE A 42 4.90 -5.18 9.77
N LEU A 43 5.84 -5.19 8.81
CA LEU A 43 5.60 -4.70 7.45
C LEU A 43 4.53 -5.53 6.74
N LEU A 44 4.57 -6.86 6.86
CA LEU A 44 3.54 -7.72 6.28
C LEU A 44 2.15 -7.45 6.87
N ASP A 45 2.07 -7.27 8.19
CA ASP A 45 0.81 -6.95 8.86
C ASP A 45 0.33 -5.53 8.48
N LEU A 46 1.24 -4.56 8.38
CA LEU A 46 0.96 -3.19 7.96
C LEU A 46 0.36 -3.14 6.56
N TRP A 47 0.97 -3.85 5.59
CA TRP A 47 0.45 -3.92 4.23
C TRP A 47 -0.93 -4.53 4.14
N ARG A 48 -1.22 -5.50 5.01
CA ARG A 48 -2.56 -6.08 5.08
C ARG A 48 -3.57 -5.15 5.74
N GLN A 49 -3.15 -4.41 6.77
CA GLN A 49 -3.99 -3.44 7.49
C GLN A 49 -4.29 -2.20 6.62
N ASN A 50 -3.36 -1.81 5.76
CA ASN A 50 -3.45 -0.63 4.91
C ASN A 50 -3.07 -0.95 3.45
N PRO A 51 -3.96 -1.65 2.70
CA PRO A 51 -3.68 -2.09 1.34
C PRO A 51 -3.40 -0.94 0.37
N ASP A 52 -4.10 0.20 0.49
CA ASP A 52 -3.88 1.35 -0.38
C ASP A 52 -2.48 1.97 -0.14
N TYR A 53 -2.01 2.03 1.12
CA TYR A 53 -0.63 2.44 1.40
C TYR A 53 0.39 1.41 0.88
N ALA A 54 0.07 0.12 0.94
CA ALA A 54 0.90 -0.92 0.35
C ALA A 54 1.06 -0.72 -1.17
N SER A 55 -0.03 -0.46 -1.89
CA SER A 55 -0.03 -0.17 -3.32
C SER A 55 0.80 1.09 -3.64
N ALA A 56 0.66 2.16 -2.84
CA ALA A 56 1.45 3.39 -3.01
C ALA A 56 2.96 3.16 -2.84
N MET A 57 3.35 2.18 -2.02
CA MET A 57 4.74 1.75 -1.84
C MET A 57 5.19 0.67 -2.84
N GLY A 58 4.36 0.33 -3.84
CA GLY A 58 4.66 -0.67 -4.87
C GLY A 58 4.40 -2.11 -4.46
N PHE A 59 3.78 -2.36 -3.30
CA PHE A 59 3.42 -3.69 -2.82
C PHE A 59 1.99 -4.07 -3.22
N HIS A 60 1.87 -4.59 -4.45
CA HIS A 60 0.58 -4.80 -5.12
C HIS A 60 -0.21 -6.05 -4.70
N LYS A 61 0.18 -6.73 -3.62
CA LYS A 61 -0.44 -8.01 -3.21
C LYS A 61 -1.91 -7.86 -2.82
N TYR A 62 -2.29 -6.69 -2.31
CA TYR A 62 -3.62 -6.44 -1.73
C TYR A 62 -4.47 -5.46 -2.56
N ASP A 63 -4.10 -5.25 -3.82
CA ASP A 63 -4.71 -4.30 -4.75
C ASP A 63 -6.20 -4.52 -5.04
N SER A 64 -6.78 -5.66 -4.69
CA SER A 64 -8.24 -5.89 -4.81
C SER A 64 -9.03 -5.43 -3.59
N LEU A 65 -8.37 -5.17 -2.46
CA LEU A 65 -9.04 -4.86 -1.20
C LEU A 65 -9.37 -3.37 -1.10
N LEU A 66 -10.63 -3.03 -0.85
CA LEU A 66 -11.03 -1.68 -0.46
C LEU A 66 -11.30 -1.65 1.05
N VAL A 67 -10.54 -0.83 1.78
CA VAL A 67 -10.82 -0.59 3.20
C VAL A 67 -12.10 0.23 3.31
N ILE A 68 -13.09 -0.28 4.05
CA ILE A 68 -14.28 0.49 4.41
C ILE A 68 -13.92 1.35 5.63
N PRO A 69 -13.95 2.69 5.52
CA PRO A 69 -13.42 3.56 6.56
C PRO A 69 -14.38 3.74 7.74
N ASP A 70 -14.97 2.67 8.27
CA ASP A 70 -15.97 2.74 9.34
C ASP A 70 -15.35 2.71 10.76
N ALA A 71 -16.21 2.68 11.79
CA ALA A 71 -15.76 2.57 13.17
C ALA A 71 -15.08 1.23 13.49
N THR A 72 -15.40 0.16 12.77
CA THR A 72 -14.78 -1.16 12.95
C THR A 72 -13.34 -1.13 12.45
N GLN A 73 -13.09 -0.54 11.27
CA GLN A 73 -11.75 -0.32 10.75
C GLN A 73 -10.91 0.51 11.71
N ARG A 74 -11.44 1.63 12.23
CA ARG A 74 -10.70 2.47 13.20
C ARG A 74 -10.35 1.72 14.49
N ARG A 75 -11.23 0.82 14.96
CA ARG A 75 -10.91 -0.06 16.10
C ARG A 75 -9.82 -1.08 15.75
N SER A 76 -9.84 -1.64 14.53
CA SER A 76 -8.78 -2.53 14.03
C SER A 76 -7.43 -1.81 14.00
N GLU A 77 -7.39 -0.59 13.48
CA GLU A 77 -6.20 0.27 13.45
C GLU A 77 -5.70 0.59 14.86
N ALA A 78 -6.60 0.89 15.80
CA ALA A 78 -6.25 1.10 17.20
C ALA A 78 -5.60 -0.14 17.81
N ALA A 79 -6.20 -1.31 17.62
CA ALA A 79 -5.68 -2.57 18.12
C ALA A 79 -4.31 -2.91 17.49
N PHE A 80 -4.14 -2.68 16.19
CA PHE A 80 -2.87 -2.84 15.50
C PHE A 80 -1.79 -1.95 16.13
N VAL A 81 -2.07 -0.67 16.35
CA VAL A 81 -1.11 0.25 16.96
C VAL A 81 -0.77 -0.17 18.39
N THR A 82 -1.77 -0.46 19.23
CA THR A 82 -1.54 -0.88 20.62
C THR A 82 -0.70 -2.15 20.69
N LYS A 83 -1.02 -3.16 19.86
CA LYS A 83 -0.24 -4.41 19.77
C LYS A 83 1.22 -4.12 19.45
N ASN A 84 1.49 -3.31 18.42
CA ASN A 84 2.84 -3.10 17.93
C ASN A 84 3.66 -2.15 18.81
N LEU A 85 3.06 -1.14 19.43
CA LEU A 85 3.74 -0.34 20.46
C LEU A 85 4.09 -1.19 21.70
N GLY A 86 3.19 -2.10 22.11
CA GLY A 86 3.46 -3.05 23.19
C GLY A 86 4.61 -4.00 22.85
N ALA A 87 4.63 -4.54 21.63
CA ALA A 87 5.72 -5.38 21.15
C ALA A 87 7.06 -4.62 21.08
N LEU A 88 7.04 -3.38 20.56
CA LEU A 88 8.21 -2.50 20.51
C LEU A 88 8.78 -2.24 21.91
N ALA A 89 7.94 -2.03 22.92
CA ALA A 89 8.39 -1.79 24.29
C ALA A 89 9.21 -2.96 24.90
N GLY A 90 9.09 -4.17 24.33
CA GLY A 90 9.89 -5.34 24.74
C GLY A 90 11.34 -5.35 24.24
N PHE A 91 11.75 -4.38 23.41
CA PHE A 91 13.13 -4.23 22.95
C PHE A 91 13.83 -3.12 23.74
N GLY A 92 14.93 -3.46 24.42
CA GLY A 92 15.78 -2.46 25.06
C GLY A 92 16.57 -1.69 23.99
N LEU A 93 16.42 -0.37 23.93
CA LEU A 93 16.98 0.42 22.84
C LEU A 93 18.51 0.30 22.75
N ASP A 94 19.20 0.32 23.89
CA ASP A 94 20.67 0.21 23.95
C ASP A 94 21.20 -1.19 23.61
N SER A 95 20.31 -2.19 23.54
CA SER A 95 20.64 -3.56 23.10
C SER A 95 20.57 -3.75 21.59
N LEU A 96 20.09 -2.74 20.85
CA LEU A 96 19.98 -2.77 19.40
C LEU A 96 21.19 -2.09 18.77
N SER A 97 21.57 -2.56 17.57
CA SER A 97 22.52 -1.85 16.71
C SER A 97 22.03 -0.42 16.38
N PRO A 98 22.93 0.51 16.05
CA PRO A 98 22.54 1.89 15.71
C PRO A 98 21.46 1.98 14.61
N GLY A 99 21.53 1.12 13.59
CA GLY A 99 20.50 1.05 12.54
C GLY A 99 19.14 0.64 13.10
N ASN A 100 19.10 -0.39 13.96
CA ASN A 100 17.87 -0.83 14.58
C ASN A 100 17.33 0.14 15.63
N GLN A 101 18.18 0.96 16.25
CA GLN A 101 17.73 2.07 17.10
C GLN A 101 17.00 3.15 16.30
N ILE A 102 17.44 3.44 15.06
CA ILE A 102 16.75 4.35 14.16
C ILE A 102 15.39 3.77 13.77
N ASP A 103 15.37 2.52 13.30
CA ASP A 103 14.13 1.83 12.91
C ASP A 103 13.13 1.77 14.06
N TYR A 104 13.58 1.47 15.28
CA TYR A 104 12.75 1.51 16.49
C TYR A 104 12.06 2.87 16.64
N ARG A 105 12.82 3.96 16.56
CA ARG A 105 12.30 5.32 16.75
C ARG A 105 11.33 5.70 15.65
N LEU A 106 11.62 5.34 14.40
CA LEU A 106 10.74 5.58 13.26
C LEU A 106 9.41 4.84 13.43
N LEU A 107 9.44 3.54 13.75
CA LEU A 107 8.24 2.74 13.96
C LEU A 107 7.41 3.25 15.15
N ALA A 108 8.05 3.58 16.26
CA ALA A 108 7.37 4.12 17.43
C ALA A 108 6.71 5.49 17.12
N ASN A 109 7.39 6.35 16.36
CA ASN A 109 6.85 7.63 15.94
C ASN A 109 5.66 7.46 14.98
N GLU A 110 5.81 6.62 13.96
CA GLU A 110 4.78 6.34 12.97
C GLU A 110 3.49 5.83 13.62
N LEU A 111 3.60 4.83 14.51
CA LEU A 111 2.44 4.28 15.23
C LEU A 111 1.75 5.32 16.12
N ARG A 112 2.52 6.17 16.82
CA ARG A 112 1.95 7.26 17.62
C ARG A 112 1.28 8.31 16.75
N ALA A 113 1.89 8.65 15.62
CA ALA A 113 1.31 9.59 14.66
C ALA A 113 -0.02 9.06 14.10
N GLN A 114 -0.11 7.77 13.78
CA GLN A 114 -1.36 7.14 13.35
C GLN A 114 -2.50 7.33 14.39
N ARG A 115 -2.22 7.16 15.68
CA ARG A 115 -3.21 7.46 16.72
C ARG A 115 -3.54 8.94 16.80
N TRP A 116 -2.55 9.81 16.70
CA TRP A 116 -2.79 11.24 16.72
C TRP A 116 -3.69 11.68 15.56
N TYR A 117 -3.46 11.18 14.34
CA TYR A 117 -4.31 11.45 13.19
C TYR A 117 -5.74 10.95 13.39
N ALA A 118 -5.90 9.74 13.94
CA ALA A 118 -7.21 9.13 14.17
C ALA A 118 -8.00 9.77 15.33
N ASP A 119 -7.32 10.13 16.42
CA ASP A 119 -7.94 10.50 17.70
C ASP A 119 -7.89 11.99 18.00
N THR A 120 -6.94 12.73 17.43
CA THR A 120 -6.74 14.16 17.67
C THR A 120 -7.06 14.99 16.44
N LEU A 121 -6.34 14.77 15.32
CA LEU A 121 -6.60 15.55 14.10
C LEU A 121 -7.98 15.26 13.55
N LYS A 122 -8.38 13.98 13.53
CA LYS A 122 -9.67 13.50 13.03
C LYS A 122 -10.02 14.05 11.65
N SER A 123 -9.03 14.12 10.75
CA SER A 123 -9.26 14.58 9.37
C SER A 123 -10.31 13.75 8.65
N TRP A 124 -10.48 12.48 9.02
CA TRP A 124 -11.57 11.62 8.57
C TRP A 124 -12.98 12.19 8.87
N GLN A 125 -13.13 13.16 9.77
CA GLN A 125 -14.42 13.84 10.02
C GLN A 125 -14.60 15.09 9.17
N TRP A 126 -13.64 16.00 9.19
CA TRP A 126 -13.79 17.35 8.63
C TRP A 126 -13.21 17.51 7.21
N ASN A 127 -12.44 16.53 6.73
CA ASN A 127 -11.87 16.54 5.38
C ASN A 127 -12.53 15.48 4.49
N PRO A 128 -13.66 15.81 3.83
CA PRO A 128 -14.31 14.88 2.92
C PRO A 128 -13.48 14.56 1.66
N ALA A 129 -12.46 15.36 1.31
CA ALA A 129 -11.61 15.10 0.15
C ALA A 129 -10.71 13.87 0.33
N GLY A 130 -10.55 13.38 1.56
CA GLY A 130 -9.91 12.09 1.82
C GLY A 130 -10.71 10.88 1.31
N TYR A 131 -12.00 11.04 1.00
CA TYR A 131 -12.86 9.98 0.49
C TYR A 131 -12.93 10.03 -1.04
N ASN A 132 -11.98 9.38 -1.70
CA ASN A 132 -11.82 9.40 -3.16
C ASN A 132 -11.46 8.01 -3.72
N LEU A 133 -12.48 7.25 -4.12
CA LEU A 133 -12.26 5.94 -4.75
C LEU A 133 -11.65 6.05 -6.15
N GLY A 134 -11.86 7.17 -6.83
CA GLY A 134 -11.36 7.43 -8.19
C GLY A 134 -9.84 7.39 -8.28
N ALA A 135 -9.15 7.92 -7.26
CA ALA A 135 -7.68 7.87 -7.17
C ALA A 135 -7.18 6.43 -7.11
N THR A 136 -7.66 5.65 -6.14
CA THR A 136 -7.25 4.24 -5.95
C THR A 136 -7.53 3.38 -7.19
N VAL A 137 -8.67 3.57 -7.85
CA VAL A 137 -8.97 2.82 -9.10
C VAL A 137 -8.14 3.33 -10.27
N GLY A 138 -7.88 4.64 -10.34
CA GLY A 138 -7.02 5.24 -11.37
C GLY A 138 -5.60 4.69 -11.33
N ASP A 139 -5.02 4.52 -10.15
CA ASP A 139 -3.68 3.95 -9.97
C ASP A 139 -3.60 2.50 -10.49
N LEU A 140 -4.62 1.68 -10.20
CA LEU A 140 -4.71 0.32 -10.73
C LEU A 140 -4.91 0.29 -12.24
N LEU A 141 -5.78 1.16 -12.76
CA LEU A 141 -6.12 1.20 -14.19
C LEU A 141 -4.90 1.63 -15.03
N ASN A 142 -4.11 2.58 -14.52
CA ASN A 142 -2.94 3.12 -15.19
C ASN A 142 -1.65 2.33 -14.87
N GLY A 143 -1.66 1.51 -13.83
CA GLY A 143 -0.53 0.69 -13.41
C GLY A 143 -0.10 -0.35 -14.44
N ARG A 144 1.16 -0.77 -14.35
CA ARG A 144 1.77 -1.82 -15.21
C ARG A 144 2.37 -3.00 -14.44
N HIS A 145 2.12 -3.05 -13.13
CA HIS A 145 2.66 -4.07 -12.22
C HIS A 145 2.03 -5.47 -12.42
N TYR A 146 0.83 -5.55 -13.02
CA TYR A 146 0.17 -6.80 -13.40
C TYR A 146 -0.42 -6.73 -14.82
N PRO A 147 -0.68 -7.89 -15.47
CA PRO A 147 -1.45 -7.96 -16.70
C PRO A 147 -2.81 -7.27 -16.55
N LEU A 148 -3.32 -6.71 -17.65
CA LEU A 148 -4.56 -5.93 -17.69
C LEU A 148 -5.74 -6.64 -17.02
N ASP A 149 -5.98 -7.90 -17.39
CA ASP A 149 -7.06 -8.73 -16.86
C ASP A 149 -7.03 -8.86 -15.33
N ARG A 150 -5.83 -9.00 -14.74
CA ARG A 150 -5.69 -9.06 -13.28
C ARG A 150 -6.05 -7.71 -12.63
N ARG A 151 -5.58 -6.60 -13.22
CA ARG A 151 -5.89 -5.26 -12.71
C ARG A 151 -7.38 -4.96 -12.80
N LEU A 152 -8.03 -5.35 -13.90
CA LEU A 152 -9.48 -5.19 -14.07
C LEU A 152 -10.29 -6.04 -13.08
N ARG A 153 -9.86 -7.26 -12.74
CA ARG A 153 -10.48 -8.05 -11.66
C ARG A 153 -10.34 -7.36 -10.30
N ASN A 154 -9.14 -6.87 -9.97
CA ASN A 154 -8.93 -6.10 -8.73
C ASN A 154 -9.82 -4.85 -8.68
N ILE A 155 -9.96 -4.13 -9.79
CA ILE A 155 -10.85 -2.97 -9.90
C ILE A 155 -12.30 -3.39 -9.69
N SER A 156 -12.75 -4.48 -10.33
CA SER A 156 -14.09 -5.04 -10.15
C SER A 156 -14.37 -5.32 -8.68
N ASP A 157 -13.46 -6.02 -8.00
CA ASP A 157 -13.58 -6.35 -6.57
C ASP A 157 -13.70 -5.09 -5.71
N LYS A 158 -12.85 -4.07 -5.93
CA LYS A 158 -12.95 -2.78 -5.22
C LYS A 158 -14.29 -2.08 -5.49
N LEU A 159 -14.77 -2.06 -6.74
CA LEU A 159 -16.02 -1.41 -7.11
C LEU A 159 -17.25 -2.05 -6.47
N THR A 160 -17.24 -3.36 -6.21
CA THR A 160 -18.34 -4.02 -5.46
C THR A 160 -18.52 -3.43 -4.06
N GLN A 161 -17.45 -2.88 -3.47
CA GLN A 161 -17.44 -2.30 -2.14
C GLN A 161 -17.72 -0.79 -2.12
N ALA A 162 -17.86 -0.16 -3.29
CA ALA A 162 -18.07 1.29 -3.40
C ALA A 162 -19.30 1.80 -2.61
N PRO A 163 -20.47 1.12 -2.60
CA PRO A 163 -21.60 1.57 -1.80
C PRO A 163 -21.29 1.62 -0.29
N ALA A 164 -20.63 0.59 0.24
CA ALA A 164 -20.24 0.53 1.65
C ALA A 164 -19.20 1.61 1.99
N TYR A 165 -18.23 1.84 1.09
CA TYR A 165 -17.21 2.87 1.25
C TYR A 165 -17.82 4.27 1.39
N TYR A 166 -18.68 4.66 0.46
CA TYR A 166 -19.32 5.98 0.50
C TYR A 166 -20.39 6.10 1.60
N ALA A 167 -21.03 5.00 2.01
CA ALA A 167 -21.91 5.01 3.18
C ALA A 167 -21.11 5.31 4.47
N ALA A 168 -19.96 4.66 4.66
CA ALA A 168 -19.06 4.93 5.78
C ALA A 168 -18.50 6.37 5.73
N ALA A 169 -18.11 6.85 4.55
CA ALA A 169 -17.69 8.25 4.37
C ALA A 169 -18.76 9.24 4.83
N LYS A 170 -20.01 9.08 4.37
CA LYS A 170 -21.14 9.93 4.78
C LYS A 170 -21.40 9.88 6.28
N ALA A 171 -21.28 8.70 6.90
CA ALA A 171 -21.47 8.54 8.34
C ALA A 171 -20.35 9.17 9.18
N ASN A 172 -19.15 9.30 8.62
CA ASN A 172 -17.99 9.88 9.29
C ASN A 172 -17.95 11.41 9.21
N ILE A 173 -18.36 11.97 8.07
CA ILE A 173 -18.20 13.39 7.79
C ILE A 173 -19.03 14.21 8.76
N THR A 174 -18.36 15.03 9.56
CA THR A 174 -18.99 15.93 10.53
C THR A 174 -18.20 17.23 10.58
N GLY A 175 -18.90 18.37 10.44
CA GLY A 175 -18.28 19.70 10.41
C GLY A 175 -17.19 19.89 9.34
N PRO A 176 -17.44 19.57 8.05
CA PRO A 176 -16.43 19.73 7.02
C PRO A 176 -16.08 21.21 6.82
N THR A 177 -14.81 21.51 6.51
CA THR A 177 -14.48 22.85 6.00
C THR A 177 -15.00 23.00 4.58
N ARG A 178 -15.33 24.24 4.19
CA ARG A 178 -15.85 24.53 2.86
C ARG A 178 -14.87 24.10 1.77
N GLU A 179 -13.60 24.43 1.93
CA GLU A 179 -12.52 24.19 0.97
C GLU A 179 -12.36 22.69 0.69
N HIS A 180 -12.38 21.88 1.75
CA HIS A 180 -12.26 20.42 1.60
C HIS A 180 -13.52 19.80 1.03
N ALA A 181 -14.71 20.34 1.33
CA ALA A 181 -15.96 19.90 0.72
C ALA A 181 -16.00 20.20 -0.78
N GLU A 182 -15.59 21.40 -1.20
CA GLU A 182 -15.49 21.78 -2.61
C GLU A 182 -14.47 20.91 -3.34
N LEU A 183 -13.30 20.67 -2.73
CA LEU A 183 -12.29 19.76 -3.28
C LEU A 183 -12.81 18.32 -3.41
N ALA A 184 -13.54 17.82 -2.41
CA ALA A 184 -14.13 16.48 -2.46
C ALA A 184 -15.10 16.32 -3.63
N VAL A 185 -15.95 17.34 -3.88
CA VAL A 185 -16.87 17.35 -5.03
C VAL A 185 -16.07 17.34 -6.33
N GLN A 186 -15.08 18.22 -6.48
CA GLN A 186 -14.27 18.32 -7.69
C GLN A 186 -13.53 17.00 -7.98
N GLN A 187 -12.90 16.40 -6.97
CA GLN A 187 -12.15 15.15 -7.11
C GLN A 187 -13.06 13.97 -7.46
N ASN A 188 -14.21 13.83 -6.80
CA ASN A 188 -15.14 12.74 -7.07
C ASN A 188 -15.82 12.88 -8.44
N GLN A 189 -16.13 14.10 -8.88
CA GLN A 189 -16.58 14.37 -10.27
C GLN A 189 -15.49 14.00 -11.28
N GLY A 190 -14.23 14.37 -11.01
CA GLY A 190 -13.09 13.98 -11.83
C GLY A 190 -12.90 12.47 -11.92
N GLY A 191 -13.19 11.73 -10.85
CA GLY A 191 -13.16 10.26 -10.81
C GLY A 191 -14.08 9.59 -11.83
N LEU A 192 -15.15 10.26 -12.30
CA LEU A 192 -16.03 9.71 -13.33
C LEU A 192 -15.31 9.48 -14.66
N ALA A 193 -14.24 10.23 -14.97
CA ALA A 193 -13.43 9.97 -16.15
C ALA A 193 -12.67 8.63 -16.05
N VAL A 194 -12.30 8.21 -14.83
CA VAL A 194 -11.70 6.90 -14.57
C VAL A 194 -12.74 5.79 -14.76
N PHE A 195 -13.90 5.92 -14.12
CA PHE A 195 -14.96 4.89 -14.15
C PHE A 195 -15.72 4.82 -15.47
N GLY A 196 -15.65 5.87 -16.29
CA GLY A 196 -16.36 5.98 -17.56
C GLY A 196 -15.54 5.42 -18.74
N PRO A 197 -15.26 6.25 -19.77
CA PRO A 197 -14.62 5.77 -21.00
C PRO A 197 -13.30 5.05 -20.79
N ALA A 198 -12.44 5.52 -19.86
CA ALA A 198 -11.13 4.90 -19.65
C ALA A 198 -11.23 3.44 -19.18
N LEU A 199 -12.12 3.15 -18.23
CA LEU A 199 -12.35 1.80 -17.76
C LEU A 199 -13.02 0.95 -18.84
N ALA A 200 -14.03 1.49 -19.54
CA ALA A 200 -14.71 0.78 -20.63
C ALA A 200 -13.75 0.39 -21.76
N ASP A 201 -12.86 1.30 -22.16
CA ASP A 201 -11.80 1.05 -23.16
C ASP A 201 -10.87 -0.06 -22.71
N SER A 202 -10.49 -0.06 -21.44
CA SER A 202 -9.61 -1.06 -20.85
C SER A 202 -10.29 -2.44 -20.82
N VAL A 203 -11.57 -2.51 -20.46
CA VAL A 203 -12.35 -3.75 -20.51
C VAL A 203 -12.44 -4.29 -21.93
N ARG A 204 -12.71 -3.45 -22.93
CA ARG A 204 -12.75 -3.85 -24.35
C ARG A 204 -11.43 -4.42 -24.88
N LYS A 205 -10.30 -3.99 -24.31
CA LYS A 205 -8.95 -4.48 -24.66
C LYS A 205 -8.53 -5.71 -23.84
N SER A 206 -9.32 -6.12 -22.85
CA SER A 206 -9.02 -7.26 -22.00
C SER A 206 -9.41 -8.59 -22.66
N THR A 207 -8.93 -9.69 -22.11
CA THR A 207 -9.38 -11.04 -22.50
C THR A 207 -10.49 -11.59 -21.59
N LEU A 208 -11.05 -10.74 -20.71
CA LEU A 208 -12.11 -11.11 -19.79
C LEU A 208 -13.44 -11.29 -20.53
N SER A 209 -14.19 -12.34 -20.18
CA SER A 209 -15.59 -12.51 -20.56
C SER A 209 -16.52 -12.00 -19.46
N ALA A 210 -17.74 -11.64 -19.85
CA ALA A 210 -18.84 -11.38 -18.92
C ALA A 210 -19.26 -12.63 -18.15
#